data_AF-A0A966QFI0-F1
#
_entry.id   AF-A0A966QFI0-F1
#
_cell.length_a   1.000
_cell.length_b   1.000
_cell.length_c   1.000
_cell.angle_alpha   90.00
_cell.angle_beta   90.00
_cell.angle_gamma   90.00
#
_symmetry.space_group_name_H-M   'P 1'
#
loop_
_entity.id
_entity.type
_entity.pdbx_description
1 polymer ?
#
loop_
_entity_poly.entity_id
_entity_poly.type
_entity_poly.pdbx_seq_one_letter_code
_entity_poly.pdbx_strand_id
1 'polypeptide(L)'
;MGAVLAVLVAAASILAAPSNNDSDTRALVARIAFDLDLNTFARQRSTLARSHPELDWTTDGCSAPVVGSEGRTFDFRIPCARHDFAYRNFTSLGVLDETLRARIDDQFRKDLYRSGARARRAER
;
A
#
# COMPACT_ATOMS: atom_id res chain seq x y z
N MET A 1 -27.47 50.03 39.13
CA MET A 1 -26.84 48.69 39.18
C MET A 1 -27.14 48.00 37.85
N GLY A 2 -26.12 47.56 37.12
CA GLY A 2 -26.31 46.82 35.87
C GLY A 2 -24.97 46.59 35.17
N ALA A 3 -24.35 45.45 35.43
CA ALA A 3 -23.15 45.01 34.71
C ALA A 3 -23.58 44.04 33.62
N VAL A 4 -23.25 44.36 32.37
CA VAL A 4 -23.48 43.51 31.20
C VAL A 4 -22.28 42.56 31.07
N LEU A 5 -22.50 41.26 31.27
CA LEU A 5 -21.52 40.21 31.03
C LEU A 5 -21.47 39.89 29.54
N ALA A 6 -20.40 40.30 28.86
CA ALA A 6 -20.10 39.88 27.50
C ALA A 6 -19.46 38.48 27.54
N VAL A 7 -20.16 37.47 27.03
CA VAL A 7 -19.62 36.10 26.88
C VAL A 7 -18.82 36.05 25.58
N LEU A 8 -17.50 35.99 25.71
CA LEU A 8 -16.58 35.71 24.61
C LEU A 8 -16.56 34.19 24.35
N VAL A 9 -17.18 33.76 23.25
CA VAL A 9 -17.07 32.38 22.76
C VAL A 9 -15.78 32.27 21.94
N ALA A 10 -14.76 31.64 22.49
CA ALA A 10 -13.54 31.30 21.76
C ALA A 10 -13.80 30.06 20.89
N ALA A 11 -13.92 30.24 19.56
CA ALA A 11 -13.95 29.13 18.62
C ALA A 11 -12.53 28.56 18.45
N ALA A 12 -12.24 27.46 19.13
CA ALA A 12 -11.00 26.71 18.93
C ALA A 12 -11.13 25.84 17.68
N SER A 13 -10.57 26.29 16.55
CA SER A 13 -10.40 25.45 15.36
C SER A 13 -9.34 24.39 15.65
N ILE A 14 -9.77 23.16 15.94
CA ILE A 14 -8.85 22.02 16.13
C ILE A 14 -8.43 21.53 14.73
N LEU A 15 -7.30 22.02 14.22
CA LEU A 15 -6.55 21.27 13.22
C LEU A 15 -5.88 20.11 13.95
N ALA A 16 -6.44 18.91 13.81
CA ALA A 16 -5.76 17.70 14.27
C ALA A 16 -4.51 17.50 13.39
N ALA A 17 -3.33 17.75 13.95
CA ALA A 17 -2.08 17.38 13.31
C ALA A 17 -2.05 15.85 13.12
N PRO A 18 -1.55 15.32 11.99
CA PRO A 18 -1.37 13.88 11.82
C PRO A 18 -0.54 13.35 12.99
N SER A 19 -0.97 12.23 13.57
CA SER A 19 -0.23 11.65 14.68
C SER A 19 1.12 11.13 14.18
N ASN A 20 2.16 11.16 15.01
CA ASN A 20 3.47 10.57 14.65
C ASN A 20 3.32 9.10 14.22
N ASN A 21 2.31 8.41 14.74
CA ASN A 21 1.97 7.05 14.36
C ASN A 21 1.50 6.96 12.90
N ASP A 22 0.74 7.93 12.39
CA ASP A 22 0.28 7.92 10.99
C ASP A 22 1.43 8.19 10.02
N SER A 23 2.36 9.08 10.38
CA SER A 23 3.56 9.32 9.58
C SER A 23 4.48 8.10 9.56
N ASP A 24 4.68 7.44 10.69
CA ASP A 24 5.51 6.23 10.81
C ASP A 24 4.86 5.06 10.05
N THR A 25 3.54 4.90 10.20
CA THR A 25 2.74 3.90 9.46
C THR A 25 2.83 4.16 7.96
N ARG A 26 2.65 5.42 7.51
CA ARG A 26 2.80 5.80 6.10
C ARG A 26 4.20 5.49 5.57
N ALA A 27 5.24 5.78 6.34
CA ALA A 27 6.62 5.51 5.96
C ALA A 27 6.89 3.99 5.85
N LEU A 28 6.33 3.21 6.77
CA LEU A 28 6.41 1.75 6.74
C LEU A 28 5.69 1.15 5.52
N VAL A 29 4.44 1.58 5.26
CA VAL A 29 3.67 1.16 4.09
C VAL A 29 4.43 1.51 2.80
N ALA A 30 4.98 2.73 2.72
CA ALA A 30 5.78 3.16 1.57
C ALA A 30 7.02 2.30 1.37
N ARG A 31 7.75 1.97 2.44
CA ARG A 31 8.91 1.07 2.38
C ARG A 31 8.53 -0.31 1.84
N ILE A 32 7.45 -0.90 2.35
CA ILE A 32 6.99 -2.24 1.94
C ILE A 32 6.50 -2.21 0.48
N ALA A 33 5.76 -1.17 0.09
CA ALA A 33 5.20 -1.02 -1.24
C ALA A 33 6.26 -0.75 -2.31
N PHE A 34 7.24 0.11 -2.03
CA PHE A 34 8.13 0.69 -3.06
C PHE A 34 9.60 0.30 -2.93
N ASP A 35 10.12 0.10 -1.71
CA ASP A 35 11.57 -0.02 -1.50
C ASP A 35 12.04 -1.48 -1.40
N LEU A 36 11.20 -2.36 -0.84
CA LEU A 36 11.50 -3.79 -0.84
C LEU A 36 11.57 -4.31 -2.27
N ASP A 37 12.58 -5.13 -2.59
CA ASP A 37 12.51 -5.89 -3.83
C ASP A 37 11.43 -6.98 -3.73
N LEU A 38 10.87 -7.37 -4.88
CA LEU A 38 9.75 -8.31 -4.94
C LEU A 38 10.05 -9.67 -4.28
N ASN A 39 11.30 -10.15 -4.31
CA ASN A 39 11.67 -11.40 -3.63
C ASN A 39 11.65 -11.23 -2.11
N THR A 40 12.21 -10.12 -1.63
CA THR A 40 12.23 -9.83 -0.20
C THR A 40 10.81 -9.64 0.32
N PHE A 41 9.96 -8.91 -0.41
CA PHE A 41 8.53 -8.85 -0.10
C PHE A 41 7.90 -10.25 -0.03
N ALA A 42 8.09 -11.10 -1.04
CA ALA A 42 7.53 -12.45 -1.07
C ALA A 42 7.95 -13.29 0.15
N ARG A 43 9.24 -13.27 0.50
CA ARG A 43 9.79 -14.04 1.63
C ARG A 43 9.35 -13.48 2.98
N GLN A 44 9.23 -12.17 3.10
CA GLN A 44 8.99 -11.51 4.38
C GLN A 44 7.52 -11.20 4.65
N ARG A 45 6.62 -11.27 3.67
CA ARG A 45 5.20 -10.91 3.80
C ARG A 45 4.55 -11.48 5.06
N SER A 46 4.72 -12.77 5.33
CA SER A 46 4.11 -13.43 6.49
C SER A 46 4.72 -12.99 7.83
N THR A 47 6.00 -12.63 7.86
CA THR A 47 6.66 -12.07 9.04
C THR A 47 6.20 -10.64 9.25
N LEU A 48 6.19 -9.82 8.19
CA LEU A 48 5.70 -8.45 8.25
C LEU A 48 4.23 -8.39 8.68
N ALA A 49 3.38 -9.31 8.20
CA ALA A 49 1.98 -9.39 8.61
C ALA A 49 1.78 -9.73 10.09
N ARG A 50 2.68 -10.55 10.66
CA ARG A 50 2.67 -10.84 12.11
C ARG A 50 3.23 -9.69 12.94
N SER A 51 4.22 -8.97 12.41
CA SER A 51 4.83 -7.82 13.09
C SER A 51 3.96 -6.55 13.02
N HIS A 52 3.12 -6.45 12.00
CA HIS A 52 2.28 -5.29 11.70
C HIS A 52 0.83 -5.70 11.42
N PRO A 53 0.13 -6.33 12.39
CA PRO A 53 -1.24 -6.80 12.20
C PRO A 53 -2.25 -5.66 12.00
N GLU A 54 -1.87 -4.42 12.32
CA GLU A 54 -2.66 -3.21 12.09
C GLU A 54 -2.80 -2.82 10.61
N LEU A 55 -1.90 -3.29 9.75
CA LEU A 55 -1.94 -3.04 8.31
C LEU A 55 -2.88 -4.03 7.61
N ASP A 56 -3.51 -3.59 6.52
CA ASP A 56 -4.33 -4.47 5.69
C ASP A 56 -3.43 -5.35 4.80
N TRP A 57 -3.32 -6.62 5.16
CA TRP A 57 -2.59 -7.65 4.41
C TRP A 57 -3.50 -8.53 3.53
N THR A 58 -4.79 -8.22 3.49
CA THR A 58 -5.76 -8.96 2.66
C THR A 58 -5.47 -8.76 1.18
N THR A 59 -5.82 -9.76 0.39
CA THR A 59 -5.66 -9.76 -1.06
C THR A 59 -6.79 -10.57 -1.66
N ASP A 60 -7.48 -9.99 -2.62
CA ASP A 60 -8.41 -10.67 -3.52
C ASP A 60 -7.67 -11.26 -4.73
N GLY A 61 -6.34 -11.09 -4.77
CA GLY A 61 -5.46 -11.58 -5.83
C GLY A 61 -5.51 -10.67 -7.04
N CYS A 62 -5.03 -11.16 -8.17
CA CYS A 62 -5.13 -10.39 -9.40
C CYS A 62 -6.60 -10.34 -9.82
N SER A 63 -7.15 -9.14 -10.06
CA SER A 63 -8.38 -8.91 -10.82
C SER A 63 -8.16 -9.27 -12.29
N ALA A 64 -7.84 -10.55 -12.55
CA ALA A 64 -7.32 -11.13 -13.78
C ALA A 64 -6.00 -10.46 -14.30
N PRO A 65 -5.11 -11.22 -14.95
CA PRO A 65 -5.38 -11.64 -16.32
C PRO A 65 -5.20 -13.15 -16.48
N VAL A 66 -6.19 -13.84 -17.04
CA VAL A 66 -5.93 -15.15 -17.65
C VAL A 66 -5.04 -14.87 -18.85
N VAL A 67 -3.72 -14.81 -18.65
CA VAL A 67 -2.76 -14.79 -19.75
C VAL A 67 -2.71 -16.22 -20.26
N GLY A 68 -3.64 -16.53 -21.17
CA GLY A 68 -3.69 -17.77 -21.91
C GLY A 68 -2.73 -17.77 -23.10
N SER A 69 -2.39 -19.00 -23.49
CA SER A 69 -1.94 -19.46 -24.81
C SER A 69 -0.52 -19.16 -25.31
N GLU A 70 0.51 -19.41 -24.50
CA GLU A 70 1.83 -19.81 -25.03
C GLU A 70 2.47 -20.97 -24.24
N GLY A 71 1.69 -21.72 -23.45
CA GLY A 71 2.23 -22.79 -22.59
C GLY A 71 3.12 -22.31 -21.44
N ARG A 72 3.25 -20.99 -21.25
CA ARG A 72 4.06 -20.35 -20.20
C ARG A 72 3.18 -19.95 -19.02
N THR A 73 3.43 -20.54 -17.86
CA THR A 73 2.66 -20.27 -16.64
C THR A 73 3.35 -19.12 -15.90
N PHE A 74 2.74 -17.92 -15.92
CA PHE A 74 3.26 -16.78 -15.16
C PHE A 74 2.58 -16.68 -13.79
N ASP A 75 3.35 -16.69 -12.71
CA ASP A 75 2.83 -16.44 -11.36
C ASP A 75 2.92 -14.95 -11.00
N PHE A 76 1.77 -14.28 -11.05
CA PHE A 76 1.62 -12.88 -10.65
C PHE A 76 0.99 -12.69 -9.27
N ARG A 77 0.80 -13.76 -8.48
CA ARG A 77 0.21 -13.65 -7.13
C ARG A 77 0.95 -12.67 -6.24
N ILE A 78 2.28 -12.73 -6.23
CA ILE A 78 3.10 -11.82 -5.40
C ILE A 78 3.01 -10.36 -5.87
N PRO A 79 3.18 -10.02 -7.16
CA PRO A 79 2.90 -8.68 -7.69
C PRO A 79 1.53 -8.13 -7.26
N CYS A 80 0.45 -8.89 -7.49
CA CYS A 80 -0.91 -8.45 -7.17
C CYS A 80 -1.09 -8.25 -5.68
N ALA A 81 -0.61 -9.18 -4.86
CA ALA A 81 -0.73 -9.07 -3.42
C ALA A 81 0.09 -7.89 -2.84
N ARG A 82 1.11 -7.37 -3.54
CA ARG A 82 1.82 -6.13 -3.17
C ARG A 82 1.04 -4.88 -3.59
N HIS A 83 0.42 -4.92 -4.77
CA HIS A 83 -0.45 -3.86 -5.26
C HIS A 83 -1.64 -3.65 -4.31
N ASP A 84 -2.33 -4.73 -3.95
CA ASP A 84 -3.45 -4.71 -3.00
C ASP A 84 -3.03 -4.12 -1.65
N PHE A 85 -1.88 -4.57 -1.12
CA PHE A 85 -1.32 -4.05 0.13
C PHE A 85 -1.14 -2.53 0.07
N ALA A 86 -0.52 -2.01 -1.00
CA ALA A 86 -0.31 -0.58 -1.13
C ALA A 86 -1.64 0.18 -1.25
N TYR A 87 -2.56 -0.30 -2.10
CA TYR A 87 -3.83 0.37 -2.37
C TYR A 87 -4.69 0.46 -1.11
N ARG A 88 -4.85 -0.66 -0.39
CA ARG A 88 -5.68 -0.75 0.81
C ARG A 88 -5.13 0.13 1.94
N ASN A 89 -3.83 0.05 2.21
CA ASN A 89 -3.24 0.80 3.32
C ASN A 89 -3.16 2.30 3.04
N PHE A 90 -2.80 2.74 1.83
CA PHE A 90 -2.81 4.17 1.51
C PHE A 90 -4.22 4.75 1.45
N THR A 91 -5.23 3.95 1.09
CA THR A 91 -6.65 4.33 1.20
C THR A 91 -7.04 4.52 2.67
N SER A 92 -6.72 3.55 3.53
CA SER A 92 -7.03 3.60 4.96
C SER A 92 -6.34 4.77 5.68
N LEU A 93 -5.15 5.18 5.22
CA LEU A 93 -4.44 6.35 5.73
C LEU A 93 -5.02 7.68 5.21
N GLY A 94 -5.97 7.66 4.29
CA GLY A 94 -6.60 8.87 3.74
C GLY A 94 -5.69 9.68 2.81
N VAL A 95 -4.64 9.06 2.24
CA VAL A 95 -3.60 9.77 1.46
C VAL A 95 -3.54 9.33 -0.01
N LEU A 96 -4.46 8.49 -0.45
CA LEU A 96 -4.48 7.96 -1.82
C LEU A 96 -5.03 8.98 -2.82
N ASP A 97 -4.13 9.73 -3.44
CA ASP A 97 -4.40 10.60 -4.60
C ASP A 97 -4.00 9.94 -5.93
N GLU A 98 -4.27 10.61 -7.06
CA GLU A 98 -3.92 10.07 -8.40
C GLU A 98 -2.42 9.90 -8.61
N THR A 99 -1.59 10.76 -8.01
CA THR A 99 -0.14 10.68 -8.12
C THR A 99 0.37 9.42 -7.43
N LEU A 100 -0.16 9.12 -6.24
CA LEU A 100 0.18 7.93 -5.48
C LEU A 100 -0.36 6.67 -6.15
N ARG A 101 -1.59 6.70 -6.71
CA ARG A 101 -2.11 5.60 -7.53
C ARG A 101 -1.22 5.30 -8.72
N ALA A 102 -0.83 6.32 -9.49
CA ALA A 102 0.08 6.14 -10.62
C ALA A 102 1.44 5.55 -10.20
N ARG A 103 1.95 5.93 -9.02
CA ARG A 103 3.17 5.35 -8.46
C ARG A 103 2.99 3.88 -8.06
N ILE A 104 1.85 3.52 -7.48
CA ILE A 104 1.49 2.13 -7.14
C ILE A 104 1.40 1.29 -8.42
N ASP A 105 0.75 1.80 -9.46
CA ASP A 105 0.58 1.09 -10.73
C ASP A 105 1.93 0.94 -11.49
N ASP A 106 2.80 1.94 -11.45
CA ASP A 106 4.16 1.81 -12.01
C ASP A 106 4.99 0.77 -11.26
N GLN A 107 4.87 0.71 -9.93
CA GLN A 107 5.53 -0.32 -9.13
C GLN A 107 5.00 -1.72 -9.45
N PHE A 108 3.69 -1.87 -9.60
CA PHE A 108 3.07 -3.12 -10.00
C PHE A 108 3.53 -3.57 -11.38
N ARG A 109 3.58 -2.66 -12.36
CA ARG A 109 4.13 -2.93 -13.69
C ARG A 109 5.58 -3.44 -13.63
N LYS A 110 6.44 -2.82 -12.82
CA LYS A 110 7.82 -3.29 -12.59
C LYS A 110 7.86 -4.71 -12.02
N ASP A 111 6.92 -5.07 -11.16
CA ASP A 111 6.84 -6.40 -10.54
C ASP A 111 6.38 -7.47 -11.51
N LEU A 112 5.39 -7.16 -12.35
CA LEU A 112 4.98 -8.04 -13.45
C LEU A 112 6.15 -8.36 -14.38
N TYR A 113 6.94 -7.35 -14.77
CA TYR A 113 8.13 -7.58 -15.60
C TYR A 113 9.18 -8.45 -14.89
N ARG A 114 9.40 -8.24 -13.59
CA ARG A 114 10.35 -9.06 -12.80
C ARG A 114 9.89 -10.51 -12.70
N SER A 115 8.61 -10.76 -12.42
CA SER A 115 8.04 -12.11 -12.39
C SER A 115 8.07 -12.77 -13.78
N GLY A 116 7.69 -12.05 -14.82
CA GLY A 116 7.75 -12.55 -16.21
C GLY A 116 9.17 -12.89 -16.67
N ALA A 117 10.18 -12.11 -16.25
CA ALA A 117 11.58 -12.40 -16.54
C ALA A 117 12.10 -13.64 -15.80
N ARG A 118 11.57 -13.95 -14.61
CA ARG A 118 11.94 -15.15 -13.85
C ARG A 118 11.35 -16.42 -14.44
N ALA A 119 10.08 -16.39 -14.85
CA ALA A 119 9.45 -17.53 -15.53
C ALA A 119 10.31 -17.98 -16.73
N ARG A 120 10.76 -17.02 -17.57
CA ARG A 120 11.66 -17.29 -18.70
C ARG A 120 13.04 -17.84 -18.33
N ARG A 121 13.52 -17.63 -17.10
CA ARG A 121 14.80 -18.19 -16.61
C ARG A 121 14.62 -19.58 -16.02
N ALA A 122 13.48 -19.89 -15.43
CA ALA A 122 13.18 -21.20 -14.87
C ALA A 122 12.86 -22.26 -15.95
N GLU A 123 12.47 -21.83 -17.14
CA GLU A 123 12.20 -22.68 -18.32
C GLU A 123 13.44 -23.02 -19.16
N ARG A 124 14.63 -22.50 -18.79
CA ARG A 124 15.92 -22.75 -19.49
C ARG A 124 16.77 -23.72 -18.69
#